data_AF-A0A0G4F9A0-F1
#
_entry.id   AF-A0A0G4F9A0-F1
#
_cell.length_a   1.000
_cell.length_b   1.000
_cell.length_c   1.000
_cell.angle_alpha   90.00
_cell.angle_beta   90.00
_cell.angle_gamma   90.00
#
_symmetry.space_group_name_H-M   'P 1'
#
loop_
_entity.id
_entity.type
_entity.pdbx_description
1 polymer ?
#
loop_
_entity_poly.entity_id
_entity_poly.type
_entity_poly.pdbx_seq_one_letter_code
_entity_poly.pdbx_strand_id
1 'polypeptide(L)'
;PEVIGNNTGGPMWEIEMCLGDRAINSSDDIQKLHAFRNTCLAADAAEAYTSTGTEGLKIHLPFTGDANAIAASLPAVQVCCQQAHKVTLDGHPLPGTVMAAPGLDALAPCESAEELTVKANGWPDDLPGYITANPEGLFPNVSSVVVCEGERGMETYAGGVSGVLSALSSLERATFELSVQAGDQPVLCMVPEGVSHLPAEGESITLQVKCRFAAQPAYGHFGFYHDEANMHQNVSVGWRVYGGEREAGRQVMQRRVSRLEVHVDTTRGDVLGGGGGKNSVEMHRVAKKKAGKGGNKRDKATKAD
;
A
#
# COMPACT_ATOMS: atom_id res chain seq x y z
N PRO A 1 9.80 16.28 21.89
CA PRO A 1 9.23 15.76 23.16
C PRO A 1 10.00 16.34 24.34
N GLU A 2 9.31 17.08 25.20
CA GLU A 2 9.85 17.64 26.44
C GLU A 2 9.70 16.58 27.54
N VAL A 3 10.83 16.04 28.03
CA VAL A 3 10.84 15.03 29.10
C VAL A 3 10.92 15.75 30.44
N ILE A 4 9.82 15.79 31.18
CA ILE A 4 9.81 16.24 32.58
C ILE A 4 9.94 14.99 33.46
N GLY A 5 11.13 14.78 34.05
CA GLY A 5 11.39 13.70 35.00
C GLY A 5 12.58 14.01 35.91
N ASN A 6 12.37 13.96 37.23
CA ASN A 6 13.40 14.16 38.24
C ASN A 6 14.47 13.04 38.18
N ASN A 7 15.75 13.44 38.18
CA ASN A 7 16.97 12.60 38.10
C ASN A 7 17.22 11.64 39.30
N THR A 8 16.21 10.89 39.76
CA THR A 8 16.36 9.91 40.87
C THR A 8 15.74 8.53 40.59
N GLY A 9 14.97 8.36 39.51
CA GLY A 9 14.53 7.04 39.06
C GLY A 9 15.61 6.38 38.22
N GLY A 10 15.96 5.13 38.52
CA GLY A 10 16.82 4.31 37.66
C GLY A 10 16.21 4.10 36.27
N PRO A 11 16.90 3.36 35.38
CA PRO A 11 16.40 3.08 34.03
C PRO A 11 15.00 2.42 34.07
N MET A 12 14.13 2.81 33.14
CA MET A 12 12.77 2.30 33.03
C MET A 12 12.78 0.88 32.45
N TRP A 13 11.95 0.00 33.01
CA TRP A 13 11.82 -1.40 32.58
C TRP A 13 10.61 -1.64 31.66
N GLU A 14 9.71 -0.68 31.57
CA GLU A 14 8.53 -0.74 30.73
C GLU A 14 8.19 0.67 30.24
N ILE A 15 7.81 0.79 28.98
CA ILE A 15 7.33 2.03 28.41
C ILE A 15 6.27 1.80 27.32
N GLU A 16 5.25 2.64 27.37
CA GLU A 16 4.34 2.88 26.26
C GLU A 16 4.53 4.33 25.80
N MET A 17 4.84 4.53 24.51
CA MET A 17 5.11 5.86 23.97
C MET A 17 4.43 6.08 22.62
N CYS A 18 3.69 7.18 22.53
CA CYS A 18 3.15 7.71 21.29
C CYS A 18 4.20 8.58 20.59
N LEU A 19 4.69 8.14 19.43
CA LEU A 19 5.70 8.83 18.62
C LEU A 19 5.11 9.88 17.65
N GLY A 20 3.78 9.99 17.61
CA GLY A 20 3.05 10.96 16.80
C GLY A 20 2.63 10.39 15.43
N ASP A 21 1.81 11.17 14.72
CA ASP A 21 1.21 10.73 13.45
C ASP A 21 2.22 10.47 12.32
N ARG A 22 3.43 11.00 12.47
CA ARG A 22 4.46 10.91 11.44
C ARG A 22 5.12 9.53 11.45
N ALA A 23 5.21 8.92 10.28
CA ALA A 23 5.96 7.68 10.12
C ALA A 23 7.47 7.90 10.34
N ILE A 24 8.11 6.94 11.02
CA ILE A 24 9.57 6.93 11.20
C ILE A 24 10.22 6.63 9.86
N ASN A 25 11.02 7.57 9.34
CA ASN A 25 11.53 7.48 7.97
C ASN A 25 12.96 8.01 7.77
N SER A 26 13.56 8.62 8.79
CA SER A 26 14.85 9.30 8.67
C SER A 26 15.85 8.85 9.73
N SER A 27 17.14 8.98 9.43
CA SER A 27 18.22 8.77 10.40
C SER A 27 18.04 9.62 11.66
N ASP A 28 17.53 10.84 11.54
CA ASP A 28 17.27 11.74 12.66
C ASP A 28 16.19 11.19 13.61
N ASP A 29 15.11 10.64 13.07
CA ASP A 29 14.03 10.04 13.89
C ASP A 29 14.55 8.81 14.63
N ILE A 30 15.28 7.95 13.91
CA ILE A 30 15.89 6.72 14.43
C ILE A 30 16.91 7.05 15.53
N GLN A 31 17.78 8.04 15.31
CA GLN A 31 18.79 8.45 16.28
C GLN A 31 18.17 9.02 17.56
N LYS A 32 17.10 9.84 17.44
CA LYS A 32 16.38 10.36 18.61
C LYS A 32 15.79 9.24 19.44
N LEU A 33 15.15 8.27 18.79
CA LEU A 33 14.63 7.09 19.48
C LEU A 33 15.76 6.28 20.12
N HIS A 34 16.86 6.06 19.40
CA HIS A 34 18.00 5.31 19.93
C HIS A 34 18.65 6.00 21.15
N ALA A 35 18.82 7.33 21.09
CA ALA A 35 19.34 8.11 22.20
C ALA A 35 18.42 8.04 23.42
N PHE A 36 17.10 8.11 23.21
CA PHE A 36 16.11 7.92 24.26
C PHE A 36 16.25 6.53 24.90
N ARG A 37 16.29 5.47 24.09
CA ARG A 37 16.44 4.09 24.58
C ARG A 37 17.69 3.92 25.44
N ASN A 38 18.83 4.42 24.96
CA ASN A 38 20.10 4.30 25.68
C ASN A 38 20.16 5.13 26.97
N THR A 39 19.42 6.24 27.05
CA THR A 39 19.46 7.14 28.21
C THR A 39 18.44 6.75 29.28
N CYS A 40 17.29 6.24 28.85
CA CYS A 40 16.11 6.14 29.70
C CYS A 40 15.67 4.70 29.99
N LEU A 41 16.06 3.72 29.17
CA LEU A 41 15.57 2.35 29.27
C LEU A 41 16.63 1.39 29.83
N ALA A 42 16.17 0.37 30.54
CA ALA A 42 16.98 -0.78 30.90
C ALA A 42 17.24 -1.63 29.65
N ALA A 43 18.29 -2.46 29.67
CA ALA A 43 18.71 -3.26 28.52
C ALA A 43 17.61 -4.19 27.95
N ASP A 44 16.69 -4.64 28.82
CA ASP A 44 15.59 -5.55 28.47
C ASP A 44 14.23 -4.90 28.78
N ALA A 45 14.12 -3.58 28.62
CA ALA A 45 12.86 -2.90 28.84
C ALA A 45 11.78 -3.42 27.87
N ALA A 46 10.57 -3.60 28.38
CA ALA A 46 9.40 -3.83 27.54
C ALA A 46 9.01 -2.50 26.87
N GLU A 47 9.03 -2.47 25.54
CA GLU A 47 8.80 -1.26 24.75
C GLU A 47 7.55 -1.43 23.89
N ALA A 48 6.62 -0.47 23.95
CA ALA A 48 5.46 -0.39 23.07
C ALA A 48 5.36 1.01 22.46
N TYR A 49 5.47 1.10 21.13
CA TYR A 49 5.40 2.36 20.38
C TYR A 49 4.15 2.43 19.51
N THR A 50 3.48 3.58 19.54
CA THR A 50 2.29 3.87 18.71
C THR A 50 2.48 5.17 17.95
N SER A 51 1.74 5.37 16.85
CA SER A 51 1.75 6.64 16.13
C SER A 51 0.74 7.61 16.72
N THR A 52 -0.54 7.23 16.83
CA THR A 52 -1.56 8.05 17.50
C THR A 52 -2.69 7.23 18.08
N GLY A 53 -3.03 7.49 19.33
CA GLY A 53 -4.07 6.74 20.04
C GLY A 53 -3.76 5.24 20.04
N THR A 54 -4.67 4.44 19.49
CA THR A 54 -4.52 2.99 19.33
C THR A 54 -3.98 2.58 17.96
N GLU A 55 -3.61 3.52 17.10
CA GLU A 55 -2.99 3.19 15.82
C GLU A 55 -1.55 2.72 16.06
N GLY A 56 -1.27 1.48 15.67
CA GLY A 56 0.06 0.90 15.75
C GLY A 56 1.11 1.72 14.97
N LEU A 57 2.38 1.45 15.28
CA LEU A 57 3.51 2.21 14.76
C LEU A 57 3.53 2.23 13.22
N LYS A 58 3.83 3.41 12.66
CA LYS A 58 4.00 3.63 11.22
C LYS A 58 5.48 3.79 10.90
N ILE A 59 5.98 3.02 9.92
CA ILE A 59 7.31 3.23 9.34
C ILE A 59 7.19 3.53 7.86
N HIS A 60 8.22 4.18 7.31
CA HIS A 60 8.29 4.47 5.89
C HIS A 60 9.67 4.07 5.36
N LEU A 61 9.65 3.17 4.38
CA LEU A 61 10.79 2.60 3.70
C LEU A 61 10.85 3.10 2.23
N PRO A 62 12.03 3.20 1.62
CA PRO A 62 13.37 3.13 2.24
C PRO A 62 13.62 4.18 3.33
N PHE A 63 14.55 3.90 4.26
CA PHE A 63 15.00 4.93 5.19
C PHE A 63 15.82 6.00 4.47
N THR A 64 15.79 7.23 4.98
CA THR A 64 16.52 8.38 4.44
C THR A 64 17.54 8.93 5.43
N GLY A 65 18.55 9.66 4.93
CA GLY A 65 19.55 10.36 5.74
C GLY A 65 20.93 9.70 5.70
N ASP A 66 21.65 9.75 6.82
CA ASP A 66 23.02 9.23 6.91
C ASP A 66 23.02 7.71 7.20
N ALA A 67 23.62 6.94 6.29
CA ALA A 67 23.76 5.49 6.43
C ALA A 67 24.53 5.09 7.70
N ASN A 68 25.54 5.86 8.12
CA ASN A 68 26.32 5.56 9.32
C ASN A 68 25.49 5.81 10.59
N ALA A 69 24.67 6.85 10.59
CA ALA A 69 23.71 7.13 11.66
C ALA A 69 22.68 6.00 11.83
N ILE A 70 22.16 5.47 10.73
CA ILE A 70 21.27 4.30 10.74
C ILE A 70 22.00 3.07 11.27
N ALA A 71 23.21 2.80 10.78
CA ALA A 71 24.02 1.66 11.22
C ALA A 71 24.33 1.72 12.73
N ALA A 72 24.67 2.90 13.25
CA ALA A 72 24.93 3.11 14.67
C ALA A 72 23.66 2.95 15.54
N SER A 73 22.48 3.08 14.94
CA SER A 73 21.19 3.05 15.62
C SER A 73 20.34 1.83 15.24
N LEU A 74 20.96 0.77 14.71
CA LEU A 74 20.28 -0.46 14.26
C LEU A 74 19.31 -1.07 15.27
N PRO A 75 19.61 -1.12 16.59
CA PRO A 75 18.64 -1.67 17.55
C PRO A 75 17.31 -0.90 17.54
N ALA A 76 17.34 0.42 17.33
CA ALA A 76 16.12 1.23 17.19
C ALA A 76 15.39 0.92 15.88
N VAL A 77 16.12 0.75 14.78
CA VAL A 77 15.54 0.32 13.50
C VAL A 77 14.81 -1.02 13.65
N GLN A 78 15.43 -2.00 14.30
CA GLN A 78 14.86 -3.34 14.50
C GLN A 78 13.56 -3.28 15.30
N VAL A 79 13.54 -2.52 16.39
CA VAL A 79 12.32 -2.33 17.19
C VAL A 79 11.22 -1.62 16.39
N CYS A 80 11.57 -0.58 15.63
CA CYS A 80 10.61 0.08 14.75
C CYS A 80 10.00 -0.88 13.73
N CYS A 81 10.80 -1.74 13.10
CA CYS A 81 10.30 -2.70 12.11
C CYS A 81 9.41 -3.75 12.77
N GLN A 82 9.85 -4.35 13.88
CA GLN A 82 9.09 -5.38 14.58
C GLN A 82 7.72 -4.90 15.06
N GLN A 83 7.62 -3.64 15.52
CA GLN A 83 6.38 -3.06 16.05
C GLN A 83 5.55 -2.33 14.98
N ALA A 84 6.07 -2.14 13.77
CA ALA A 84 5.36 -1.47 12.69
C ALA A 84 4.09 -2.24 12.35
N HIS A 85 2.93 -1.60 12.52
CA HIS A 85 1.65 -2.14 12.05
C HIS A 85 1.35 -1.69 10.62
N LYS A 86 1.87 -0.52 10.23
CA LYS A 86 1.71 0.04 8.90
C LYS A 86 3.06 0.41 8.30
N VAL A 87 3.28 -0.02 7.08
CA VAL A 87 4.49 0.29 6.32
C VAL A 87 4.10 1.12 5.11
N THR A 88 4.73 2.27 4.93
CA THR A 88 4.73 2.95 3.63
C THR A 88 6.00 2.58 2.87
N LEU A 89 5.86 2.14 1.63
CA LEU A 89 6.95 1.88 0.71
C LEU A 89 6.90 2.94 -0.41
N ASP A 90 7.91 3.77 -0.53
CA ASP A 90 8.09 4.51 -1.79
C ASP A 90 8.52 3.52 -2.86
N GLY A 91 7.86 3.57 -4.02
CA GLY A 91 8.13 2.68 -5.14
C GLY A 91 9.50 2.86 -5.76
N HIS A 92 10.12 4.02 -5.51
CA HIS A 92 11.49 4.30 -5.90
C HIS A 92 12.24 5.11 -4.85
N PRO A 93 13.59 5.06 -4.84
CA PRO A 93 14.37 5.89 -3.96
C PRO A 93 14.14 7.39 -4.20
N LEU A 94 13.98 8.12 -3.10
CA LEU A 94 14.01 9.58 -3.04
C LEU A 94 15.45 10.07 -2.78
N PRO A 95 15.74 11.36 -3.04
CA PRO A 95 17.00 11.97 -2.64
C PRO A 95 17.29 11.72 -1.15
N GLY A 96 18.49 11.23 -0.85
CA GLY A 96 18.90 10.88 0.52
C GLY A 96 18.47 9.49 0.98
N THR A 97 17.91 8.64 0.10
CA THR A 97 17.65 7.23 0.40
C THR A 97 18.93 6.50 0.78
N VAL A 98 18.89 5.76 1.87
CA VAL A 98 19.97 4.86 2.28
C VAL A 98 19.84 3.57 1.49
N MET A 99 20.74 3.41 0.51
CA MET A 99 20.80 2.23 -0.37
C MET A 99 21.40 1.01 0.32
N ALA A 100 22.33 1.24 1.24
CA ALA A 100 22.98 0.22 2.04
C ALA A 100 23.51 0.85 3.33
N ALA A 101 23.51 0.07 4.41
CA ALA A 101 24.18 0.38 5.66
C ALA A 101 24.59 -0.95 6.32
N PRO A 102 25.72 -1.00 7.05
CA PRO A 102 26.11 -2.20 7.80
C PRO A 102 24.94 -2.73 8.63
N GLY A 103 24.67 -4.04 8.52
CA GLY A 103 23.61 -4.73 9.26
C GLY A 103 22.18 -4.52 8.74
N LEU A 104 21.94 -3.55 7.84
CA LEU A 104 20.62 -3.28 7.29
C LEU A 104 20.15 -4.38 6.32
N ASP A 105 21.08 -5.11 5.69
CA ASP A 105 20.75 -6.27 4.84
C ASP A 105 20.11 -7.42 5.63
N ALA A 106 20.24 -7.42 6.97
CA ALA A 106 19.60 -8.33 7.90
C ALA A 106 18.50 -7.60 8.70
N LEU A 107 17.75 -6.72 8.03
CA LEU A 107 16.64 -5.98 8.64
C LEU A 107 15.66 -6.95 9.30
N ALA A 108 15.23 -6.61 10.52
CA ALA A 108 14.24 -7.42 11.22
C ALA A 108 12.91 -7.43 10.42
N PRO A 109 12.23 -8.58 10.32
CA PRO A 109 10.90 -8.66 9.73
C PRO A 109 9.93 -7.66 10.37
N CYS A 110 9.07 -7.08 9.54
CA CYS A 110 7.95 -6.27 10.01
C CYS A 110 6.80 -7.20 10.41
N GLU A 111 7.00 -8.02 11.45
CA GLU A 111 6.07 -9.10 11.81
C GLU A 111 4.68 -8.58 12.22
N SER A 112 4.61 -7.39 12.83
CA SER A 112 3.33 -6.80 13.22
C SER A 112 2.62 -6.08 12.06
N ALA A 113 3.24 -6.00 10.88
CA ALA A 113 2.71 -5.20 9.78
C ALA A 113 1.55 -5.92 9.10
N GLU A 114 0.37 -5.29 9.16
CA GLU A 114 -0.84 -5.77 8.50
C GLU A 114 -1.15 -4.97 7.23
N GLU A 115 -0.70 -3.70 7.18
CA GLU A 115 -0.98 -2.78 6.09
C GLU A 115 0.30 -2.28 5.40
N LEU A 116 0.38 -2.48 4.08
CA LEU A 116 1.43 -1.93 3.22
C LEU A 116 0.84 -0.88 2.27
N THR A 117 1.37 0.34 2.29
CA THR A 117 1.03 1.39 1.32
C THR A 117 2.20 1.61 0.37
N VAL A 118 2.03 1.36 -0.92
CA VAL A 118 3.01 1.64 -1.96
C VAL A 118 2.70 2.99 -2.60
N LYS A 119 3.67 3.90 -2.66
CA LYS A 119 3.53 5.22 -3.28
C LYS A 119 4.37 5.34 -4.55
N ALA A 120 3.78 5.85 -5.62
CA ALA A 120 4.50 6.18 -6.85
C ALA A 120 5.35 7.46 -6.71
N ASN A 121 6.38 7.42 -5.86
CA ASN A 121 7.32 8.51 -5.61
C ASN A 121 8.73 8.15 -6.12
N GLY A 122 9.60 9.15 -6.27
CA GLY A 122 11.04 8.96 -6.51
C GLY A 122 11.47 8.98 -7.99
N TRP A 123 12.76 8.76 -8.19
CA TRP A 123 13.39 8.66 -9.52
C TRP A 123 13.36 7.21 -10.00
N PRO A 124 13.34 6.90 -11.31
CA PRO A 124 13.20 5.54 -11.82
C PRO A 124 14.47 4.68 -11.61
N ASP A 125 14.85 4.48 -10.36
CA ASP A 125 15.96 3.66 -9.88
C ASP A 125 15.41 2.47 -9.07
N ASP A 126 16.27 1.48 -8.87
CA ASP A 126 15.95 0.27 -8.12
C ASP A 126 15.87 0.54 -6.61
N LEU A 127 14.93 -0.14 -5.94
CA LEU A 127 14.81 -0.14 -4.49
C LEU A 127 16.03 -0.80 -3.84
N PRO A 128 16.41 -0.36 -2.63
CA PRO A 128 17.50 -0.97 -1.87
C PRO A 128 17.36 -2.49 -1.69
N GLY A 129 18.52 -3.16 -1.70
CA GLY A 129 18.59 -4.62 -1.59
C GLY A 129 17.95 -5.19 -0.32
N TYR A 130 18.03 -4.48 0.80
CA TYR A 130 17.39 -4.93 2.06
C TYR A 130 15.85 -4.96 2.01
N ILE A 131 15.23 -4.36 0.99
CA ILE A 131 13.79 -4.46 0.73
C ILE A 131 13.51 -5.56 -0.29
N THR A 132 14.30 -5.62 -1.36
CA THR A 132 14.01 -6.45 -2.54
C THR A 132 14.60 -7.87 -2.47
N ALA A 133 15.60 -8.12 -1.62
CA ALA A 133 16.27 -9.41 -1.55
C ALA A 133 15.39 -10.52 -0.95
N ASN A 134 14.53 -10.19 0.02
CA ASN A 134 13.58 -11.12 0.62
C ASN A 134 12.30 -10.42 1.10
N PRO A 135 11.41 -10.00 0.17
CA PRO A 135 10.21 -9.25 0.55
C PRO A 135 9.22 -10.08 1.37
N GLU A 136 9.12 -11.39 1.13
CA GLU A 136 8.26 -12.31 1.90
C GLU A 136 8.70 -12.38 3.36
N GLY A 137 10.00 -12.45 3.62
CA GLY A 137 10.54 -12.42 4.97
C GLY A 137 10.43 -11.05 5.64
N LEU A 138 10.40 -9.95 4.87
CA LEU A 138 10.26 -8.60 5.42
C LEU A 138 8.80 -8.26 5.77
N PHE A 139 7.83 -8.74 4.99
CA PHE A 139 6.40 -8.44 5.14
C PHE A 139 5.54 -9.71 5.27
N PRO A 140 5.81 -10.59 6.26
CA PRO A 140 5.19 -11.91 6.31
C PRO A 140 3.67 -11.89 6.56
N ASN A 141 3.19 -10.88 7.30
CA ASN A 141 1.81 -10.82 7.79
C ASN A 141 0.96 -9.72 7.14
N VAL A 142 1.47 -9.09 6.07
CA VAL A 142 0.71 -8.05 5.36
C VAL A 142 -0.51 -8.67 4.68
N SER A 143 -1.68 -8.32 5.20
CA SER A 143 -2.98 -8.80 4.71
C SER A 143 -3.71 -7.74 3.87
N SER A 144 -3.31 -6.47 3.97
CA SER A 144 -3.89 -5.38 3.19
C SER A 144 -2.80 -4.56 2.49
N VAL A 145 -2.91 -4.40 1.17
CA VAL A 145 -2.05 -3.51 0.38
C VAL A 145 -2.86 -2.37 -0.24
N VAL A 146 -2.30 -1.17 -0.23
CA VAL A 146 -2.80 0.02 -0.94
C VAL A 146 -1.71 0.49 -1.89
N VAL A 147 -1.98 0.49 -3.19
CA VAL A 147 -1.04 0.97 -4.22
C VAL A 147 -1.55 2.29 -4.78
N CYS A 148 -0.85 3.37 -4.47
CA CYS A 148 -1.11 4.70 -4.99
C CYS A 148 -0.30 4.90 -6.28
N GLU A 149 -0.87 4.47 -7.42
CA GLU A 149 -0.26 4.63 -8.75
C GLU A 149 -0.24 6.09 -9.20
N GLY A 150 -1.20 6.90 -8.74
CA GLY A 150 -1.35 8.27 -9.18
C GLY A 150 -1.44 8.34 -10.71
N GLU A 151 -0.64 9.21 -11.32
CA GLU A 151 -0.54 9.38 -12.78
C GLU A 151 0.60 8.56 -13.40
N ARG A 152 1.43 7.88 -12.59
CA ARG A 152 2.64 7.19 -13.05
C ARG A 152 2.38 5.81 -13.65
N GLY A 153 1.26 5.17 -13.30
CA GLY A 153 0.90 3.86 -13.84
C GLY A 153 2.01 2.84 -13.66
N MET A 154 2.49 2.26 -14.78
CA MET A 154 3.51 1.19 -14.79
C MET A 154 4.84 1.54 -14.12
N GLU A 155 5.22 2.82 -14.12
CA GLU A 155 6.48 3.22 -13.48
C GLU A 155 6.48 2.83 -12.01
N THR A 156 5.32 2.86 -11.34
CA THR A 156 5.13 2.45 -9.93
C THR A 156 5.65 1.04 -9.63
N TYR A 157 5.62 0.14 -10.60
CA TYR A 157 5.94 -1.29 -10.40
C TYR A 157 7.38 -1.67 -10.75
N ALA A 158 8.12 -0.73 -11.35
CA ALA A 158 9.54 -0.88 -11.63
C ALA A 158 10.36 -0.84 -10.32
N GLY A 159 11.68 -1.00 -10.44
CA GLY A 159 12.59 -0.88 -9.31
C GLY A 159 12.43 -1.93 -8.20
N GLY A 160 11.72 -3.04 -8.46
CA GLY A 160 11.53 -4.13 -7.50
C GLY A 160 10.20 -4.13 -6.75
N VAL A 161 9.34 -3.11 -6.91
CA VAL A 161 7.99 -3.08 -6.30
C VAL A 161 7.15 -4.26 -6.73
N SER A 162 7.19 -4.62 -8.02
CA SER A 162 6.51 -5.81 -8.53
C SER A 162 6.94 -7.10 -7.80
N GLY A 163 8.23 -7.22 -7.46
CA GLY A 163 8.75 -8.31 -6.64
C GLY A 163 8.16 -8.30 -5.23
N VAL A 164 8.11 -7.14 -4.58
CA VAL A 164 7.48 -6.98 -3.25
C VAL A 164 6.02 -7.40 -3.26
N LEU A 165 5.23 -6.92 -4.24
CA LEU A 165 3.81 -7.26 -4.35
C LEU A 165 3.58 -8.75 -4.59
N SER A 166 4.44 -9.39 -5.39
CA SER A 166 4.32 -10.81 -5.71
C SER A 166 4.60 -11.74 -4.52
N ALA A 167 5.30 -11.23 -3.50
CA ALA A 167 5.72 -11.96 -2.32
C ALA A 167 4.71 -11.92 -1.16
N LEU A 168 3.61 -11.16 -1.28
CA LEU A 168 2.61 -10.99 -0.22
C LEU A 168 1.68 -12.21 -0.12
N SER A 169 2.16 -13.30 0.48
CA SER A 169 1.44 -14.57 0.57
C SER A 169 0.16 -14.50 1.43
N SER A 170 0.17 -13.68 2.47
CA SER A 170 -0.95 -13.45 3.43
C SER A 170 -2.01 -12.46 2.95
N LEU A 171 -1.94 -12.00 1.70
CA LEU A 171 -2.78 -10.92 1.20
C LEU A 171 -4.27 -11.32 1.14
N GLU A 172 -5.13 -10.51 1.76
CA GLU A 172 -6.59 -10.62 1.75
C GLU A 172 -7.27 -9.45 1.05
N ARG A 173 -6.66 -8.26 1.06
CA ARG A 173 -7.19 -7.04 0.45
C ARG A 173 -6.15 -6.32 -0.38
N ALA A 174 -6.50 -5.95 -1.60
CA ALA A 174 -5.69 -5.08 -2.43
C ALA A 174 -6.50 -3.86 -2.88
N THR A 175 -5.97 -2.67 -2.67
CA THR A 175 -6.57 -1.40 -3.11
C THR A 175 -5.64 -0.72 -4.10
N PHE A 176 -6.16 -0.36 -5.27
CA PHE A 176 -5.41 0.42 -6.26
C PHE A 176 -6.04 1.81 -6.38
N GLU A 177 -5.26 2.85 -6.09
CA GLU A 177 -5.67 4.24 -6.19
C GLU A 177 -5.07 4.87 -7.45
N LEU A 178 -5.92 5.08 -8.43
CA LEU A 178 -5.60 5.57 -9.77
C LEU A 178 -5.99 7.04 -9.89
N SER A 179 -5.14 7.85 -10.52
CA SER A 179 -5.47 9.23 -10.89
C SER A 179 -5.35 9.40 -12.40
N VAL A 180 -6.40 9.92 -13.04
CA VAL A 180 -6.40 10.20 -14.47
C VAL A 180 -6.68 11.67 -14.72
N GLN A 181 -5.79 12.32 -15.46
CA GLN A 181 -6.00 13.67 -15.97
C GLN A 181 -6.88 13.65 -17.22
N ALA A 182 -7.70 14.69 -17.38
CA ALA A 182 -8.42 14.97 -18.61
C ALA A 182 -7.44 15.31 -19.75
N GLY A 183 -6.92 14.28 -20.43
CA GLY A 183 -6.28 14.37 -21.74
C GLY A 183 -7.26 14.10 -22.87
N ASP A 184 -6.75 13.94 -24.10
CA ASP A 184 -7.61 13.84 -25.29
C ASP A 184 -8.49 12.57 -25.32
N GLN A 185 -8.13 11.48 -24.62
CA GLN A 185 -8.96 10.27 -24.46
C GLN A 185 -8.55 9.48 -23.21
N PRO A 186 -8.95 9.88 -21.99
CA PRO A 186 -8.59 9.13 -20.79
C PRO A 186 -9.21 7.73 -20.84
N VAL A 187 -8.40 6.70 -20.54
CA VAL A 187 -8.88 5.32 -20.46
C VAL A 187 -8.70 4.80 -19.05
N LEU A 188 -9.80 4.35 -18.44
CA LEU A 188 -9.75 3.59 -17.19
C LEU A 188 -9.77 2.09 -17.42
N CYS A 189 -9.10 1.38 -16.53
CA CYS A 189 -9.10 -0.06 -16.44
C CYS A 189 -9.87 -0.51 -15.20
N MET A 190 -10.83 -1.42 -15.36
CA MET A 190 -11.53 -2.05 -14.21
C MET A 190 -10.59 -2.96 -13.41
N VAL A 191 -9.66 -3.61 -14.10
CA VAL A 191 -8.58 -4.40 -13.50
C VAL A 191 -7.28 -3.63 -13.78
N PRO A 192 -6.73 -2.93 -12.77
CA PRO A 192 -5.48 -2.17 -12.88
C PRO A 192 -4.30 -3.08 -13.25
N GLU A 193 -3.25 -2.47 -13.79
CA GLU A 193 -2.06 -3.20 -14.24
C GLU A 193 -1.35 -3.85 -13.05
N GLY A 194 -1.34 -3.19 -11.89
CA GLY A 194 -0.79 -3.75 -10.66
C GLY A 194 -1.35 -5.09 -10.21
N VAL A 195 -2.56 -5.45 -10.64
CA VAL A 195 -3.15 -6.76 -10.33
C VAL A 195 -2.32 -7.90 -10.90
N SER A 196 -1.58 -7.71 -12.00
CA SER A 196 -0.69 -8.75 -12.54
C SER A 196 0.52 -9.04 -11.67
N HIS A 197 0.85 -8.17 -10.72
CA HIS A 197 1.97 -8.35 -9.79
C HIS A 197 1.56 -9.00 -8.47
N LEU A 198 0.27 -9.24 -8.25
CA LEU A 198 -0.21 -9.94 -7.06
C LEU A 198 -0.01 -11.47 -7.22
N PRO A 199 0.16 -12.22 -6.11
CA PRO A 199 0.31 -13.66 -6.17
C PRO A 199 -0.95 -14.33 -6.72
N ALA A 200 -0.78 -15.19 -7.74
CA ALA A 200 -1.89 -15.89 -8.39
C ALA A 200 -2.44 -17.09 -7.60
N GLU A 201 -1.72 -17.54 -6.57
CA GLU A 201 -2.07 -18.66 -5.68
C GLU A 201 -2.16 -18.18 -4.25
N GLY A 202 -3.08 -18.75 -3.45
CA GLY A 202 -3.35 -18.36 -2.06
C GLY A 202 -4.84 -18.15 -1.80
N GLU A 203 -5.17 -17.50 -0.68
CA GLU A 203 -6.55 -17.32 -0.23
C GLU A 203 -7.35 -16.29 -1.05
N SER A 204 -8.67 -16.32 -0.94
CA SER A 204 -9.50 -15.38 -1.70
C SER A 204 -9.28 -13.94 -1.24
N ILE A 205 -9.17 -13.01 -2.20
CA ILE A 205 -8.94 -11.59 -1.91
C ILE A 205 -10.15 -10.72 -2.29
N THR A 206 -10.25 -9.58 -1.63
CA THR A 206 -11.08 -8.44 -2.03
C THR A 206 -10.22 -7.43 -2.77
N LEU A 207 -10.58 -7.14 -4.02
CA LEU A 207 -9.92 -6.14 -4.85
C LEU A 207 -10.76 -4.86 -4.84
N GLN A 208 -10.16 -3.75 -4.43
CA GLN A 208 -10.74 -2.42 -4.50
C GLN A 208 -9.97 -1.57 -5.50
N VAL A 209 -10.70 -0.85 -6.36
CA VAL A 209 -10.14 0.07 -7.34
C VAL A 209 -10.78 1.43 -7.11
N LYS A 210 -9.98 2.41 -6.71
CA LYS A 210 -10.41 3.79 -6.52
C LYS A 210 -9.84 4.63 -7.65
N CYS A 211 -10.71 5.13 -8.51
CA CYS A 211 -10.33 5.99 -9.61
C CYS A 211 -10.73 7.43 -9.30
N ARG A 212 -9.76 8.33 -9.30
CA ARG A 212 -9.98 9.78 -9.25
C ARG A 212 -9.80 10.38 -10.63
N PHE A 213 -10.78 11.15 -11.05
CA PHE A 213 -10.70 11.94 -12.27
C PHE A 213 -10.50 13.41 -11.94
N ALA A 214 -9.39 13.96 -12.42
CA ALA A 214 -9.15 15.40 -12.41
C ALA A 214 -9.59 15.98 -13.76
N ALA A 215 -10.75 16.64 -13.78
CA ALA A 215 -11.29 17.31 -14.97
C ALA A 215 -10.54 18.61 -15.31
N GLN A 216 -9.66 19.09 -14.43
CA GLN A 216 -8.79 20.23 -14.68
C GLN A 216 -7.34 19.75 -14.78
N PRO A 217 -6.53 20.31 -15.70
CA PRO A 217 -5.09 20.12 -15.64
C PRO A 217 -4.60 20.58 -14.27
N ALA A 218 -3.76 19.78 -13.62
CA ALA A 218 -3.15 20.17 -12.36
C ALA A 218 -2.50 21.55 -12.54
N TYR A 219 -2.89 22.52 -11.73
CA TYR A 219 -2.34 23.88 -11.74
C TYR A 219 -0.82 23.81 -11.57
N GLY A 220 -0.11 23.83 -12.69
CA GLY A 220 1.33 24.00 -12.73
C GLY A 220 1.67 25.41 -12.29
N HIS A 221 2.60 25.52 -11.35
CA HIS A 221 3.15 26.73 -10.74
C HIS A 221 3.83 27.71 -11.72
N PHE A 222 3.60 27.60 -13.03
CA PHE A 222 4.15 28.47 -14.06
C PHE A 222 3.00 29.03 -14.88
N GLY A 223 2.66 30.29 -14.60
CA GLY A 223 1.63 31.04 -15.28
C GLY A 223 1.90 31.13 -16.77
N PHE A 224 1.21 30.31 -17.56
CA PHE A 224 1.02 30.54 -18.97
C PHE A 224 -0.47 30.40 -19.28
N TYR A 225 -0.96 31.45 -19.95
CA TYR A 225 -2.32 31.66 -20.42
C TYR A 225 -2.94 30.38 -20.98
N HIS A 226 -4.10 29.98 -20.47
CA HIS A 226 -4.98 29.10 -21.21
C HIS A 226 -6.36 29.72 -21.39
N ASP A 227 -6.74 29.72 -22.66
CA ASP A 227 -7.97 30.17 -23.28
C ASP A 227 -9.20 29.58 -22.56
N GLU A 228 -10.05 30.46 -22.01
CA GLU A 228 -11.29 30.10 -21.30
C GLU A 228 -12.23 29.25 -22.18
N ALA A 229 -12.04 29.24 -23.51
CA ALA A 229 -12.84 28.49 -24.46
C ALA A 229 -12.77 26.95 -24.33
N ASN A 230 -11.74 26.38 -23.71
CA ASN A 230 -11.57 24.91 -23.60
C ASN A 230 -12.01 24.32 -22.26
N MET A 231 -12.51 25.11 -21.30
CA MET A 231 -12.93 24.63 -19.98
C MET A 231 -14.25 23.83 -19.96
N HIS A 232 -14.90 23.65 -21.12
CA HIS A 232 -16.23 23.03 -21.24
C HIS A 232 -16.29 21.85 -22.21
N GLN A 233 -15.16 21.23 -22.54
CA GLN A 233 -15.22 20.01 -23.34
C GLN A 233 -15.79 18.85 -22.52
N ASN A 234 -16.78 18.16 -23.09
CA ASN A 234 -17.25 16.88 -22.56
C ASN A 234 -16.10 15.88 -22.62
N VAL A 235 -15.41 15.68 -21.51
CA VAL A 235 -14.34 14.70 -21.40
C VAL A 235 -14.98 13.32 -21.39
N SER A 236 -14.86 12.59 -22.49
CA SER A 236 -15.27 11.19 -22.58
C SER A 236 -14.17 10.30 -22.04
N VAL A 237 -14.50 9.46 -21.05
CA VAL A 237 -13.59 8.44 -20.54
C VAL A 237 -13.88 7.11 -21.23
N GLY A 238 -12.87 6.54 -21.88
CA GLY A 238 -12.90 5.17 -22.37
C GLY A 238 -12.73 4.15 -21.23
N TRP A 239 -13.35 2.99 -21.36
CA TRP A 239 -13.22 1.90 -20.38
C TRP A 239 -12.62 0.66 -21.02
N ARG A 240 -11.68 0.05 -20.32
CA ARG A 240 -11.15 -1.29 -20.63
C ARG A 240 -11.32 -2.19 -19.42
N VAL A 241 -11.45 -3.48 -19.68
CA VAL A 241 -11.58 -4.48 -18.61
C VAL A 241 -10.22 -4.69 -17.92
N TYR A 242 -9.16 -4.89 -18.70
CA TYR A 242 -7.81 -5.16 -18.19
C TYR A 242 -6.82 -4.10 -18.67
N GLY A 243 -6.00 -3.61 -17.75
CA GLY A 243 -4.74 -2.95 -18.08
C GLY A 243 -3.58 -3.96 -18.11
N GLY A 244 -2.45 -3.55 -18.69
CA GLY A 244 -1.17 -4.25 -18.60
C GLY A 244 -1.15 -5.67 -19.18
N GLU A 245 -0.40 -6.56 -18.53
CA GLU A 245 -0.27 -7.98 -18.88
C GLU A 245 -1.57 -8.73 -18.61
N ARG A 246 -2.45 -8.70 -19.60
CA ARG A 246 -3.83 -9.19 -19.54
C ARG A 246 -3.99 -10.59 -18.97
N GLU A 247 -3.06 -11.50 -19.25
CA GLU A 247 -3.21 -12.90 -18.83
C GLU A 247 -2.81 -13.11 -17.36
N ALA A 248 -1.76 -12.45 -16.89
CA ALA A 248 -1.37 -12.49 -15.48
C ALA A 248 -2.46 -11.88 -14.59
N GLY A 249 -2.95 -10.68 -14.94
CA GLY A 249 -4.07 -10.06 -14.23
C GLY A 249 -5.35 -10.89 -14.31
N ARG A 250 -5.64 -11.53 -15.45
CA ARG A 250 -6.78 -12.46 -15.59
C ARG A 250 -6.65 -13.66 -14.65
N GLN A 251 -5.46 -14.24 -14.50
CA GLN A 251 -5.26 -15.40 -13.61
C GLN A 251 -5.54 -15.04 -12.15
N VAL A 252 -5.02 -13.90 -11.67
CA VAL A 252 -5.31 -13.41 -10.31
C VAL A 252 -6.81 -13.19 -10.13
N MET A 253 -7.46 -12.50 -11.08
CA MET A 253 -8.91 -12.28 -11.06
C MET A 253 -9.72 -13.58 -11.04
N GLN A 254 -9.27 -14.63 -11.73
CA GLN A 254 -9.97 -15.91 -11.81
C GLN A 254 -9.73 -16.83 -10.62
N ARG A 255 -8.56 -16.74 -9.97
CA ARG A 255 -8.15 -17.67 -8.91
C ARG A 255 -8.32 -17.10 -7.52
N ARG A 256 -7.98 -15.83 -7.32
CA ARG A 256 -7.92 -15.19 -6.00
C ARG A 256 -9.08 -14.23 -5.77
N VAL A 257 -9.48 -13.44 -6.76
CA VAL A 257 -10.47 -12.37 -6.52
C VAL A 257 -11.88 -12.94 -6.34
N SER A 258 -12.45 -12.70 -5.16
CA SER A 258 -13.81 -13.10 -4.79
C SER A 258 -14.81 -11.94 -4.84
N ARG A 259 -14.31 -10.72 -4.60
CA ARG A 259 -15.06 -9.46 -4.57
C ARG A 259 -14.26 -8.37 -5.27
N LEU A 260 -14.92 -7.66 -6.18
CA LEU A 260 -14.38 -6.49 -6.86
C LEU A 260 -15.23 -5.27 -6.50
N GLU A 261 -14.58 -4.24 -5.95
CA GLU A 261 -15.18 -2.95 -5.62
C GLU A 261 -14.57 -1.88 -6.50
N VAL A 262 -15.41 -1.13 -7.22
CA VAL A 262 -14.94 -0.01 -8.05
C VAL A 262 -15.58 1.26 -7.54
N HIS A 263 -14.74 2.20 -7.11
CA HIS A 263 -15.11 3.53 -6.66
C HIS A 263 -14.61 4.54 -7.67
N VAL A 264 -15.54 5.35 -8.19
CA VAL A 264 -15.21 6.43 -9.11
C VAL A 264 -15.55 7.75 -8.45
N ASP A 265 -14.52 8.57 -8.25
CA ASP A 265 -14.64 9.94 -7.77
C ASP A 265 -14.37 10.91 -8.92
N THR A 266 -15.42 11.60 -9.35
CA THR A 266 -15.32 12.69 -10.32
C THR A 266 -15.30 14.00 -9.54
N THR A 267 -14.10 14.45 -9.16
CA THR A 267 -13.93 15.79 -8.60
C THR A 267 -14.01 16.80 -9.74
N ARG A 268 -15.17 17.47 -9.85
CA ARG A 268 -15.23 18.78 -10.50
C ARG A 268 -14.46 19.74 -9.59
N GLY A 269 -13.57 20.56 -10.13
CA GLY A 269 -12.87 21.58 -9.36
C GLY A 269 -13.88 22.56 -8.76
N ASP A 270 -14.37 22.28 -7.56
CA ASP A 270 -15.24 23.18 -6.81
C ASP A 270 -14.38 24.30 -6.20
N VAL A 271 -14.07 25.29 -7.02
CA VAL A 271 -14.03 26.66 -6.49
C VAL A 271 -15.48 26.97 -6.10
N LEU A 272 -15.75 26.89 -4.80
CA LEU A 272 -16.99 27.27 -4.14
C LEU A 272 -18.20 26.33 -4.37
N GLY A 273 -18.20 25.21 -3.64
CA GLY A 273 -19.40 24.51 -3.16
C GLY A 273 -20.41 24.06 -4.23
N GLY A 274 -20.30 22.82 -4.72
CA GLY A 274 -21.29 22.31 -5.65
C GLY A 274 -21.09 20.87 -6.14
N GLY A 275 -21.14 19.88 -5.24
CA GLY A 275 -21.64 18.53 -5.55
C GLY A 275 -20.74 17.65 -6.43
N GLY A 276 -19.69 17.07 -5.84
CA GLY A 276 -19.02 15.89 -6.40
C GLY A 276 -19.92 14.65 -6.32
N GLY A 277 -20.23 14.04 -7.46
CA GLY A 277 -20.94 12.76 -7.52
C GLY A 277 -20.00 11.60 -7.21
N LYS A 278 -20.24 10.88 -6.11
CA LYS A 278 -19.56 9.61 -5.80
C LYS A 278 -20.39 8.47 -6.33
N ASN A 279 -19.88 7.73 -7.32
CA ASN A 279 -20.51 6.52 -7.81
C ASN A 279 -19.68 5.30 -7.37
N SER A 280 -20.33 4.34 -6.73
CA SER A 280 -19.73 3.08 -6.27
C SER A 280 -20.48 1.91 -6.88
N VAL A 281 -19.74 0.94 -7.42
CA VAL A 281 -20.29 -0.31 -7.95
C VAL A 281 -19.56 -1.47 -7.28
N GLU A 282 -20.33 -2.40 -6.73
CA GLU A 282 -19.84 -3.61 -6.07
C GLU A 282 -20.24 -4.85 -6.89
N MET A 283 -19.27 -5.73 -7.15
CA MET A 283 -19.49 -6.97 -7.89
C MET A 283 -19.01 -8.18 -7.09
N HIS A 284 -19.91 -9.15 -6.89
CA HIS A 284 -19.59 -10.42 -6.22
C HIS A 284 -19.54 -11.57 -7.20
N ARG A 285 -18.59 -12.49 -7.00
CA ARG A 285 -18.56 -13.75 -7.75
C ARG A 285 -19.52 -14.77 -7.15
N VAL A 286 -20.59 -15.10 -7.88
CA VAL A 286 -21.50 -16.19 -7.48
C VAL A 286 -20.87 -17.53 -7.83
N ALA A 287 -20.54 -18.35 -6.83
CA ALA A 287 -20.07 -19.71 -7.05
C ALA A 287 -21.20 -20.58 -7.64
N LYS A 288 -21.02 -21.07 -8.88
CA LYS A 288 -21.91 -22.08 -9.46
C LYS A 288 -21.75 -23.39 -8.69
N LYS A 289 -22.71 -23.73 -7.84
CA LYS A 289 -22.84 -25.05 -7.21
C LYS A 289 -23.00 -26.09 -8.33
N LYS A 290 -21.98 -26.94 -8.55
CA LYS A 290 -22.09 -28.08 -9.47
C LYS A 290 -23.22 -28.98 -8.96
N ALA A 291 -24.35 -28.98 -9.67
CA ALA A 291 -25.44 -29.92 -9.41
C ALA A 291 -24.93 -31.34 -9.72
N GLY A 292 -24.72 -32.13 -8.67
CA GLY A 292 -24.42 -33.55 -8.77
C GLY A 292 -25.57 -34.26 -9.49
N LYS A 293 -25.25 -34.90 -10.60
CA LYS A 293 -26.16 -35.70 -11.41
C LYS A 293 -26.48 -37.00 -10.65
N GLY A 294 -27.44 -36.94 -9.73
CA GLY A 294 -27.99 -38.12 -9.05
C GLY A 294 -28.84 -38.91 -10.02
N GLY A 295 -28.39 -40.13 -10.36
CA GLY A 295 -29.12 -41.05 -11.23
C GLY A 295 -30.43 -41.51 -10.59
N ASN A 296 -31.53 -41.37 -11.32
CA ASN A 296 -32.83 -41.84 -10.87
C ASN A 296 -33.09 -43.25 -11.42
N LYS A 297 -33.06 -44.25 -10.54
CA LYS A 297 -33.56 -45.61 -10.77
C LYS A 297 -35.06 -45.53 -11.05
N ARG A 298 -35.49 -46.11 -12.18
CA ARG A 298 -36.90 -46.38 -12.47
C ARG A 298 -37.30 -47.65 -11.72
N ASP A 299 -38.16 -47.52 -10.73
CA ASP A 299 -38.99 -48.61 -10.25
C ASP A 299 -40.42 -48.46 -10.78
N LYS A 300 -40.95 -49.57 -11.28
CA LYS A 300 -42.31 -49.80 -11.79
C LYS A 300 -43.35 -49.69 -10.66
N ALA A 301 -44.57 -49.25 -11.01
CA ALA A 301 -45.83 -50.02 -10.83
C ALA A 301 -47.09 -49.21 -11.23
N THR A 302 -47.89 -49.76 -12.17
CA THR A 302 -49.38 -49.89 -12.25
C THR A 302 -50.31 -48.81 -11.63
N LYS A 303 -51.49 -48.43 -12.16
CA LYS A 303 -52.54 -49.09 -12.98
C LYS A 303 -53.68 -48.09 -13.33
N ALA A 304 -54.50 -48.42 -14.35
CA ALA A 304 -55.92 -48.06 -14.64
C ALA A 304 -56.25 -46.58 -14.95
N ASP A 305 -57.13 -46.22 -15.91
CA ASP A 305 -58.11 -46.92 -16.76
C ASP A 305 -57.87 -46.67 -18.26
#